data_AF-A0A2S0K305-F1
#
_entry.id   AF-A0A2S0K305-F1
#
_cell.length_a   1.000
_cell.length_b   1.000
_cell.length_c   1.000
_cell.angle_alpha   90.00
_cell.angle_beta   90.00
_cell.angle_gamma   90.00
#
_symmetry.space_group_name_H-M   'P 1'
#
loop_
_entity.id
_entity.type
_entity.pdbx_description
1 polymer ?
#
loop_
_entity_poly.entity_id
_entity_poly.type
_entity_poly.pdbx_seq_one_letter_code
_entity_poly.pdbx_strand_id
1 'polypeptide(L)'
;MWSSYNLYFSTIGGVHAFTLDTDKGIAESRNFCPLYGIDEEAATGTSNGALTYYLFHNHVLTKFNEEFTFLQGYSMGRPSTIITKLIHNNDPRVMVGGNAIILTKGELY
;
A
#
# COMPACT_ATOMS: atom_id res chain seq x y z
N MET A 1 21.35 -2.75 -41.16
CA MET A 1 20.92 -1.68 -40.23
C MET A 1 19.49 -2.00 -39.82
N TRP A 2 19.32 -2.77 -38.74
CA TRP A 2 18.02 -3.00 -38.11
C TRP A 2 18.23 -2.64 -36.64
N SER A 3 17.67 -1.51 -36.21
CA SER A 3 17.67 -1.09 -34.82
C SER A 3 16.47 -1.76 -34.16
N SER A 4 16.74 -2.74 -33.30
CA SER A 4 15.73 -3.31 -32.40
C SER A 4 15.40 -2.26 -31.35
N TYR A 5 14.25 -1.61 -31.48
CA TYR A 5 13.68 -0.81 -30.40
C TYR A 5 13.27 -1.76 -29.26
N ASN A 6 14.07 -1.80 -28.20
CA ASN A 6 13.62 -2.33 -26.91
C ASN A 6 12.55 -1.38 -26.37
N LEU A 7 11.29 -1.67 -26.68
CA LEU A 7 10.15 -1.11 -25.96
C LEU A 7 10.24 -1.65 -24.53
N TYR A 8 10.82 -0.86 -23.63
CA TYR A 8 10.70 -1.05 -22.19
C TYR A 8 9.23 -0.82 -21.82
N PHE A 9 8.39 -1.85 -21.98
CA PHE A 9 7.11 -1.87 -21.31
C PHE A 9 7.41 -1.93 -19.81
N SER A 10 7.28 -0.81 -19.11
CA SER A 10 7.11 -0.86 -17.66
C SER A 10 5.81 -1.63 -17.42
N THR A 11 5.89 -2.91 -17.08
CA THR A 11 4.70 -3.69 -16.71
C THR A 11 4.22 -3.22 -15.35
N ILE A 12 3.48 -2.10 -15.34
CA ILE A 12 2.69 -1.67 -14.19
C ILE A 12 1.57 -2.71 -14.06
N GLY A 13 1.71 -3.59 -13.07
CA GLY A 13 0.82 -4.73 -12.89
C GLY A 13 -0.46 -4.43 -12.10
N GLY A 14 -0.57 -3.24 -11.50
CA GLY A 14 -1.71 -2.85 -10.70
C GLY A 14 -1.83 -1.34 -10.44
N VAL A 15 -2.97 -0.94 -9.91
CA VAL A 15 -3.33 0.44 -9.57
C VAL A 15 -3.71 0.52 -8.10
N HIS A 16 -3.03 1.39 -7.36
CA HIS A 16 -3.39 1.73 -5.99
C HIS A 16 -4.13 3.08 -5.96
N ALA A 17 -5.46 3.03 -6.01
CA ALA A 17 -6.30 4.21 -5.95
C ALA A 17 -6.50 4.61 -4.48
N PHE A 18 -6.48 5.91 -4.19
CA PHE A 18 -6.70 6.41 -2.83
C PHE A 18 -7.43 7.76 -2.82
N THR A 19 -8.06 8.06 -1.70
CA THR A 19 -8.62 9.38 -1.36
C THR A 19 -8.16 9.81 0.03
N LEU A 20 -7.90 11.11 0.22
CA LEU A 20 -7.65 11.71 1.53
C LEU A 20 -8.95 12.11 2.24
N ASP A 21 -10.08 12.04 1.55
CA ASP A 21 -11.41 12.33 2.10
C ASP A 21 -11.91 11.11 2.88
N THR A 22 -11.49 11.04 4.15
CA THR A 22 -11.89 10.01 5.10
C THR A 22 -11.95 10.58 6.50
N ASP A 23 -12.95 10.18 7.27
CA ASP A 23 -13.08 10.56 8.69
C ASP A 23 -12.09 9.80 9.59
N LYS A 24 -11.43 8.77 9.04
CA LYS A 24 -10.59 7.82 9.78
C LYS A 24 -9.29 7.56 9.01
N GLY A 25 -8.16 7.76 9.67
CA GLY A 25 -6.84 7.56 9.08
C GLY A 25 -6.40 8.69 8.15
N ILE A 26 -5.32 8.46 7.40
CA ILE A 26 -4.72 9.40 6.45
C ILE A 26 -5.37 9.30 5.07
N ALA A 27 -5.70 8.09 4.63
CA ALA A 27 -6.34 7.84 3.35
C ALA A 27 -7.14 6.53 3.38
N GLU A 28 -8.19 6.47 2.56
CA GLU A 28 -8.82 5.22 2.16
C GLU A 28 -8.31 4.82 0.77
N SER A 29 -8.02 3.53 0.60
CA SER A 29 -7.38 3.00 -0.60
C SER A 29 -8.04 1.72 -1.12
N ARG A 30 -7.80 1.44 -2.41
CA ARG A 30 -8.14 0.21 -3.12
C ARG A 30 -6.96 -0.21 -3.98
N ASN A 31 -6.68 -1.52 -4.04
CA ASN A 31 -5.54 -2.05 -4.79
C ASN A 31 -6.02 -3.06 -5.83
N PHE A 32 -5.98 -2.67 -7.11
CA PHE A 32 -6.42 -3.49 -8.23
C PHE A 32 -5.21 -4.08 -8.94
N CYS A 33 -5.20 -5.41 -9.13
CA CYS A 33 -4.03 -6.11 -9.69
C CYS A 33 -4.43 -7.22 -10.70
N PRO A 34 -5.33 -6.94 -11.67
CA PRO A 34 -5.95 -7.99 -12.48
C PRO A 34 -4.95 -8.77 -13.35
N LEU A 35 -3.81 -8.15 -13.70
CA LEU A 35 -2.74 -8.81 -14.46
C LEU A 35 -2.09 -9.98 -13.69
N TYR A 36 -2.27 -10.06 -12.37
CA TYR A 36 -1.81 -11.18 -11.54
C TYR A 36 -2.94 -12.11 -11.11
N GLY A 37 -4.11 -12.02 -11.74
CA GLY A 37 -5.28 -12.85 -11.42
C GLY A 37 -5.98 -12.48 -10.10
N ILE A 38 -5.72 -11.28 -9.58
CA ILE A 38 -6.37 -10.74 -8.38
C ILE A 38 -7.12 -9.47 -8.77
N ASP A 39 -8.45 -9.52 -8.75
CA ASP A 39 -9.27 -8.36 -9.11
C ASP A 39 -9.01 -7.18 -8.15
N GLU A 40 -9.02 -7.45 -6.84
CA GLU A 40 -8.74 -6.47 -5.78
C GLU A 40 -8.20 -7.14 -4.50
N GLU A 41 -7.22 -6.49 -3.86
CA GLU A 41 -6.64 -6.94 -2.58
C GLU A 41 -7.23 -6.17 -1.39
N ALA A 42 -7.58 -6.87 -0.30
CA ALA A 42 -8.23 -6.26 0.87
C ALA A 42 -7.27 -5.49 1.79
N ALA A 43 -5.99 -5.85 1.77
CA ALA A 43 -4.94 -5.18 2.49
C ALA A 43 -3.62 -5.36 1.74
N THR A 44 -2.97 -4.26 1.33
CA THR A 44 -1.72 -4.33 0.57
C THR A 44 -0.68 -3.42 1.21
N GLY A 45 0.20 -4.02 2.03
CA GLY A 45 1.22 -3.27 2.77
C GLY A 45 2.23 -2.57 1.87
N THR A 46 2.64 -3.20 0.78
CA THR A 46 3.60 -2.63 -0.18
C THR A 46 3.06 -1.35 -0.83
N SER A 47 1.82 -1.36 -1.32
CA SER A 47 1.17 -0.20 -1.94
C SER A 47 0.96 0.94 -0.95
N ASN A 48 0.51 0.65 0.28
CA ASN A 48 0.37 1.67 1.34
C ASN A 48 1.73 2.22 1.81
N GLY A 49 2.78 1.40 1.79
CA GLY A 49 4.15 1.85 2.05
C GLY A 49 4.62 2.85 0.99
N ALA A 50 4.38 2.55 -0.29
CA ALA A 50 4.65 3.47 -1.39
C ALA A 50 3.80 4.75 -1.29
N LEU A 51 2.52 4.63 -0.95
CA LEU A 51 1.62 5.76 -0.72
C LEU A 51 2.12 6.66 0.40
N THR A 52 2.61 6.09 1.50
CA THR A 52 3.18 6.86 2.62
C THR A 52 4.36 7.71 2.16
N TYR A 53 5.28 7.12 1.41
CA TYR A 53 6.42 7.86 0.86
C TYR A 53 5.97 8.90 -0.16
N TYR A 54 4.99 8.58 -1.01
CA TYR A 54 4.41 9.51 -1.97
C TYR A 54 3.81 10.73 -1.29
N LEU A 55 3.02 10.55 -0.22
CA LEU A 55 2.42 11.64 0.54
C LEU A 55 3.49 12.47 1.27
N PHE A 56 4.55 11.85 1.76
CA PHE A 56 5.70 12.56 2.32
C PHE A 56 6.43 13.41 1.28
N HIS A 57 6.72 12.82 0.11
CA HIS A 57 7.38 13.50 -0.99
C HIS A 57 6.59 14.72 -1.47
N ASN A 58 5.25 14.65 -1.42
CA ASN A 58 4.35 15.75 -1.76
C ASN A 58 3.99 16.65 -0.56
N HIS A 59 4.75 16.57 0.54
CA HIS A 59 4.61 17.42 1.74
C HIS A 59 3.25 17.33 2.45
N VAL A 60 2.47 16.27 2.21
CA VAL A 60 1.22 15.98 2.93
C VAL A 60 1.53 15.36 4.30
N LEU A 61 2.51 14.46 4.35
CA LEU A 61 3.05 13.92 5.61
C LEU A 61 4.43 14.52 5.86
N THR A 62 4.69 15.01 7.07
CA THR A 62 5.97 15.67 7.41
C THR A 62 6.61 15.10 8.67
N LYS A 63 5.90 14.22 9.38
CA LYS A 63 6.34 13.70 10.67
C LYS A 63 7.09 12.38 10.52
N PHE A 64 8.12 12.21 11.34
CA PHE A 64 8.91 10.99 11.44
C PHE A 64 8.71 10.33 12.81
N ASN A 65 8.89 9.02 12.85
CA ASN A 65 8.71 8.15 14.01
C ASN A 65 7.29 8.13 14.60
N GLU A 66 6.31 8.69 13.89
CA GLU A 66 4.88 8.61 14.19
C GLU A 66 4.19 7.58 13.28
N GLU A 67 3.10 7.00 13.77
CA GLU A 67 2.31 6.04 13.02
C GLU A 67 1.24 6.73 12.18
N PHE A 68 1.16 6.34 10.92
CA PHE A 68 0.11 6.72 9.99
C PHE A 68 -0.78 5.54 9.71
N THR A 69 -2.09 5.77 9.75
CA THR A 69 -3.09 4.73 9.55
C THR A 69 -3.74 4.90 8.19
N PHE A 70 -3.74 3.85 7.39
CA PHE A 70 -4.40 3.78 6.09
C PHE A 70 -5.52 2.74 6.12
N LEU A 71 -6.63 3.05 5.46
CA LEU A 71 -7.80 2.18 5.34
C LEU A 71 -7.81 1.50 3.98
N GLN A 72 -8.19 0.22 3.93
CA GLN A 72 -8.35 -0.54 2.68
C GLN A 72 -9.43 -1.62 2.81
N GLY A 73 -9.98 -2.07 1.68
CA GLY A 73 -10.85 -3.25 1.63
C GLY A 73 -12.30 -3.03 2.07
N TYR A 74 -12.69 -1.78 2.37
CA TYR A 74 -14.05 -1.43 2.79
C TYR A 74 -15.08 -1.73 1.71
N SER A 75 -14.82 -1.42 0.45
CA SER A 75 -15.72 -1.75 -0.68
C SER A 75 -15.93 -3.25 -0.89
N MET A 76 -15.05 -4.10 -0.37
CA MET A 76 -15.17 -5.56 -0.43
C MET A 76 -15.81 -6.16 0.84
N GLY A 77 -16.23 -5.34 1.81
CA GLY A 77 -16.69 -5.82 3.11
C GLY A 77 -15.60 -6.50 3.94
N ARG A 78 -14.32 -6.24 3.63
CA ARG A 78 -13.14 -6.80 4.31
C ARG A 78 -12.26 -5.66 4.85
N PRO A 79 -12.79 -4.81 5.75
CA PRO A 79 -12.09 -3.62 6.21
C PRO A 79 -10.78 -4.00 6.89
N SER A 80 -9.70 -3.37 6.46
CA SER A 80 -8.36 -3.59 6.95
C SER A 80 -7.68 -2.27 7.26
N THR A 81 -6.83 -2.30 8.30
CA THR A 81 -6.03 -1.15 8.73
C THR A 81 -4.56 -1.45 8.50
N ILE A 82 -3.90 -0.61 7.70
CA ILE A 82 -2.46 -0.68 7.46
C ILE A 82 -1.79 0.44 8.24
N ILE A 83 -0.79 0.09 9.04
CA ILE A 83 -0.02 1.04 9.84
C ILE A 83 1.33 1.23 9.17
N THR A 84 1.73 2.48 8.97
CA THR A 84 3.05 2.82 8.42
C THR A 84 3.77 3.82 9.31
N LYS A 85 5.09 3.91 9.16
CA LYS A 85 5.94 4.85 9.90
C LYS A 85 7.09 5.31 9.02
N LEU A 86 7.24 6.63 8.88
CA LEU A 86 8.43 7.23 8.28
C LEU A 86 9.55 7.26 9.32
N ILE A 87 10.71 6.72 8.97
CA ILE A 87 11.90 6.70 9.83
C ILE A 87 13.08 7.34 9.10
N HIS A 88 14.08 7.78 9.86
CA HIS A 88 15.33 8.40 9.39
C HIS A 88 15.14 9.69 8.57
N ASN A 89 15.28 10.86 9.22
CA ASN A 89 15.07 12.17 8.56
C ASN A 89 15.97 12.41 7.32
N ASN A 90 17.21 11.92 7.34
CA ASN A 90 18.19 12.17 6.25
C ASN A 90 18.12 11.15 5.10
N ASP A 91 17.58 9.96 5.35
CA ASP A 91 17.37 8.89 4.36
C ASP A 91 16.00 8.25 4.64
N PRO A 92 14.89 8.93 4.28
CA PRO A 92 13.56 8.52 4.70
C PRO A 92 13.21 7.11 4.24
N ARG A 93 12.83 6.25 5.18
CA ARG A 93 12.34 4.89 4.91
C ARG A 93 10.94 4.71 5.48
N VAL A 94 10.17 3.81 4.88
CA VAL A 94 8.83 3.47 5.36
C VAL A 94 8.86 2.07 5.97
N MET A 95 8.46 1.97 7.23
CA MET A 95 8.07 0.70 7.85
C MET A 95 6.57 0.49 7.64
N VAL A 96 6.16 -0.76 7.40
CA VAL A 96 4.76 -1.14 7.23
C VAL A 96 4.44 -2.30 8.16
N GLY A 97 3.28 -2.25 8.80
CA GLY A 97 2.78 -3.28 9.69
C GLY A 97 1.27 -3.19 9.88
N GLY A 98 0.77 -3.96 10.85
CA GLY A 98 -0.64 -4.02 11.20
C GLY A 98 -0.89 -5.09 12.25
N ASN A 99 -2.14 -5.17 12.69
CA ASN A 99 -2.58 -6.21 13.62
C ASN A 99 -3.17 -7.39 12.84
N ALA A 100 -3.04 -8.59 13.39
CA ALA A 100 -3.62 -9.81 12.83
C ALA A 100 -4.34 -10.60 13.92
N ILE A 101 -5.34 -11.39 13.50
CA ILE A 101 -6.08 -12.31 14.37
C ILE A 101 -5.92 -13.72 13.81
N ILE A 102 -5.58 -14.67 14.67
CA ILE A 102 -5.52 -16.09 14.29
C ILE A 102 -6.96 -16.61 14.21
N LEU A 103 -7.40 -16.95 13.00
CA LEU A 103 -8.73 -17.53 12.77
C LEU A 103 -8.77 -19.02 13.08
N THR A 104 -7.73 -19.76 12.68
CA THR A 104 -7.62 -21.20 12.89
C THR A 104 -6.16 -21.63 12.99
N LYS A 105 -5.92 -22.78 13.60
CA LYS A 105 -4.59 -23.40 13.76
C LYS A 105 -4.73 -24.92 13.58
N GLY A 106 -3.77 -25.55 12.91
CA GLY A 106 -3.72 -26.99 12.71
C GLY A 106 -2.29 -27.50 12.48
N GLU A 107 -2.15 -28.81 12.34
CA GLU A 107 -0.89 -29.51 12.03
C GLU A 107 -1.00 -30.16 10.64
N LEU A 108 0.11 -30.18 9.89
CA LEU A 108 0.22 -30.85 8.59
C LEU A 108 1.08 -32.11 8.76
N TYR A 109 0.62 -33.25 8.23
CA TYR A 109 1.32 -34.55 8.25
C TYR A 109 1.71 -35.01 6.85
#